data_AF-A0A2P2DIP7-F1
#
_entry.id   AF-A0A2P2DIP7-F1
#
_cell.length_a   1.000
_cell.length_b   1.000
_cell.length_c   1.000
_cell.angle_alpha   90.00
_cell.angle_beta   90.00
_cell.angle_gamma   90.00
#
_symmetry.space_group_name_H-M   'P 1'
#
loop_
_entity.id
_entity.type
_entity.pdbx_description
1 polymer ?
#
loop_
_entity_poly.entity_id
_entity_poly.type
_entity_poly.pdbx_seq_one_letter_code
_entity_poly.pdbx_strand_id
1 'polypeptide(L)'
;MKPKPTQLQYGDVFIWKNFDGHHDGKTIKDAWFVYLGSSSFLEINHIIRATTQTQHYSSNQSREDHSVVIFDPEKKKEHDFFKKRCLVDCTNKTFETSLSLNKLLADEQIEYMGNLPNNDLREIFLKLSKNKKIVRKTLIDIRNCLNSVGVYGLPEIASRSKLG
;
A
#
# COMPACT_ATOMS: atom_id res chain seq x y z
N MET A 1 2.83 15.28 -20.33
CA MET A 1 2.08 14.29 -19.50
C MET A 1 2.60 12.91 -19.83
N LYS A 2 2.90 12.07 -18.82
CA LYS A 2 3.09 10.64 -19.07
C LYS A 2 1.72 10.05 -19.46
N PRO A 3 1.64 9.12 -20.43
CA PRO A 3 0.38 8.49 -20.79
C PRO A 3 -0.22 7.75 -19.57
N LYS A 4 -1.54 7.86 -19.39
CA LYS A 4 -2.27 7.09 -18.37
C LYS A 4 -2.06 5.59 -18.66
N PRO A 5 -1.66 4.77 -17.68
CA PRO A 5 -1.47 3.36 -17.91
C PRO A 5 -2.82 2.69 -18.21
N THR A 6 -2.79 1.62 -19.01
CA THR A 6 -3.95 0.76 -19.29
C THR A 6 -4.14 -0.32 -18.22
N GLN A 7 -3.11 -0.55 -17.40
CA GLN A 7 -3.09 -1.56 -16.35
C GLN A 7 -2.26 -1.06 -15.17
N LEU A 8 -2.70 -1.34 -13.93
CA LEU A 8 -1.86 -1.11 -12.75
C LEU A 8 -0.82 -2.21 -12.59
N GLN A 9 0.36 -1.80 -12.14
CA GLN A 9 1.48 -2.64 -11.75
C GLN A 9 1.72 -2.60 -10.25
N TYR A 10 2.39 -3.62 -9.71
CA TYR A 10 2.78 -3.62 -8.31
C TYR A 10 3.75 -2.47 -8.04
N GLY A 11 3.48 -1.74 -6.96
CA GLY A 11 4.13 -0.49 -6.60
C GLY A 11 3.43 0.77 -7.09
N ASP A 12 2.43 0.65 -7.96
CA ASP A 12 1.66 1.80 -8.40
C ASP A 12 0.89 2.44 -7.25
N VAL A 13 0.90 3.77 -7.27
CA VAL A 13 0.13 4.62 -6.38
C VAL A 13 -1.05 5.16 -7.15
N PHE A 14 -2.24 5.02 -6.56
CA PHE A 14 -3.48 5.46 -7.18
C PHE A 14 -4.42 6.11 -6.16
N ILE A 15 -5.33 6.94 -6.66
CA ILE A 15 -6.46 7.47 -5.90
C ILE A 15 -7.67 6.63 -6.24
N TRP A 16 -8.37 6.11 -5.23
CA TRP A 16 -9.69 5.52 -5.38
C TRP A 16 -10.74 6.56 -5.03
N LYS A 17 -11.53 6.96 -6.03
CA LYS A 17 -12.58 7.97 -5.90
C LYS A 17 -13.75 7.43 -5.09
N ASN A 18 -14.32 8.25 -4.22
CA ASN A 18 -15.49 7.89 -3.40
C ASN A 18 -15.33 6.51 -2.73
N PHE A 19 -14.18 6.25 -2.10
CA PHE A 19 -13.94 4.96 -1.47
C PHE A 19 -14.80 4.82 -0.21
N ASP A 20 -15.81 3.94 -0.24
CA ASP A 20 -16.78 3.72 0.85
C ASP A 20 -16.13 3.49 2.22
N GLY A 21 -14.95 2.88 2.27
CA GLY A 21 -14.18 2.67 3.51
C GLY A 21 -13.49 3.93 4.06
N HIS A 22 -13.72 5.10 3.48
CA HIS A 22 -13.15 6.38 3.91
C HIS A 22 -14.22 7.47 3.95
N HIS A 23 -14.91 7.57 5.09
CA HIS A 23 -15.91 8.61 5.33
C HIS A 23 -15.64 9.36 6.64
N ASP A 24 -16.12 10.60 6.73
CA ASP A 24 -16.16 11.38 7.98
C ASP A 24 -17.53 11.36 8.66
N GLY A 25 -18.37 10.40 8.28
CA GLY A 25 -19.73 10.24 8.77
C GLY A 25 -20.76 11.07 8.00
N LYS A 26 -20.31 11.99 7.13
CA LYS A 26 -21.19 12.79 6.26
C LYS A 26 -20.84 12.67 4.78
N THR A 27 -19.56 12.50 4.47
CA THR A 27 -19.06 12.45 3.09
C THR A 27 -18.15 11.25 2.90
N ILE A 28 -18.31 10.59 1.75
CA ILE A 28 -17.36 9.59 1.25
C ILE A 28 -16.21 10.35 0.60
N LYS A 29 -14.98 9.95 0.88
CA LYS A 29 -13.76 10.64 0.47
C LYS A 29 -12.91 9.74 -0.41
N ASP A 30 -12.18 10.40 -1.30
CA ASP A 30 -11.12 9.76 -2.05
C ASP A 30 -10.04 9.20 -1.11
N ALA A 31 -9.44 8.08 -1.50
CA ALA A 31 -8.41 7.43 -0.71
C ALA A 31 -7.20 7.08 -1.58
N TRP A 32 -6.01 7.37 -1.05
CA TRP A 32 -4.76 7.05 -1.73
C TRP A 32 -4.31 5.65 -1.34
N PHE A 33 -3.89 4.86 -2.32
CA PHE A 33 -3.45 3.50 -2.12
C PHE A 33 -2.16 3.22 -2.87
N VAL A 34 -1.39 2.27 -2.34
CA VAL A 34 -0.29 1.60 -3.02
C VAL A 34 -0.73 0.18 -3.34
N TYR A 35 -0.58 -0.25 -4.58
CA TYR A 35 -0.83 -1.63 -4.99
C TYR A 35 0.36 -2.52 -4.65
N LEU A 36 0.21 -3.48 -3.74
CA LEU A 36 1.32 -4.29 -3.24
C LEU A 36 1.44 -5.66 -3.91
N GLY A 37 0.34 -6.21 -4.41
CA GLY A 37 0.33 -7.57 -4.92
C GLY A 37 -1.07 -8.10 -5.13
N SER A 38 -1.18 -9.29 -5.70
CA SER A 38 -2.43 -10.02 -5.81
C SER A 38 -2.23 -11.50 -5.49
N SER A 39 -3.28 -12.15 -5.01
CA SER A 39 -3.34 -13.59 -4.84
C SER A 39 -3.72 -14.24 -6.16
N SER A 40 -2.82 -15.07 -6.69
CA SER A 40 -3.02 -15.79 -7.96
C SER A 40 -4.14 -16.82 -7.94
N PHE A 41 -4.67 -17.20 -6.76
CA PHE A 41 -5.75 -18.20 -6.65
C PHE A 41 -7.15 -17.59 -6.54
N LEU A 42 -7.29 -16.40 -5.93
CA LEU A 42 -8.59 -15.81 -5.56
C LEU A 42 -8.85 -14.44 -6.18
N GLU A 43 -7.98 -13.97 -7.09
CA GLU A 43 -8.03 -12.61 -7.66
C GLU A 43 -8.14 -11.50 -6.59
N ILE A 44 -7.62 -11.75 -5.39
CA ILE A 44 -7.61 -10.78 -4.29
C ILE A 44 -6.44 -9.83 -4.49
N ASN A 45 -6.71 -8.54 -4.57
CA ASN A 45 -5.71 -7.48 -4.61
C ASN A 45 -5.36 -7.03 -3.19
N HIS A 46 -4.07 -6.92 -2.91
CA HIS A 46 -3.51 -6.40 -1.67
C HIS A 46 -3.08 -4.95 -1.88
N ILE A 47 -3.74 -4.02 -1.21
CA ILE A 47 -3.46 -2.59 -1.29
C ILE A 47 -3.24 -2.02 0.11
N ILE A 48 -2.43 -0.97 0.23
CA ILE A 48 -2.21 -0.28 1.52
C ILE A 48 -2.52 1.21 1.38
N ARG A 49 -3.29 1.74 2.34
CA ARG A 49 -3.76 3.12 2.30
C ARG A 49 -2.68 4.09 2.77
N ALA A 50 -2.43 5.11 1.98
CA ALA A 50 -1.63 6.26 2.38
C ALA A 50 -2.52 7.32 3.05
N THR A 51 -2.01 7.99 4.08
CA THR A 51 -2.71 9.07 4.77
C THR A 51 -1.82 10.29 4.93
N THR A 52 -2.46 11.46 4.90
CA THR A 52 -1.81 12.74 5.18
C THR A 52 -2.08 13.22 6.61
N GLN A 53 -2.84 12.44 7.39
CA GLN A 53 -3.06 12.70 8.81
C GLN A 53 -1.86 12.24 9.65
N THR A 54 -0.72 12.86 9.40
CA THR A 54 0.57 12.52 10.03
C THR A 54 0.61 12.88 11.51
N GLN A 55 -0.22 13.84 11.95
CA GLN A 55 -0.28 14.30 13.33
C GLN A 55 -0.60 13.18 14.33
N HIS A 56 -1.35 12.13 13.93
CA HIS A 56 -1.70 11.02 14.84
C HIS A 56 -0.50 10.13 15.20
N TYR A 57 0.62 10.27 14.51
CA TYR A 57 1.83 9.46 14.65
C TYR A 57 2.98 10.23 15.33
N SER A 58 2.73 11.48 15.73
CA SER A 58 3.67 12.28 16.51
C SER A 58 3.72 11.79 17.97
N SER A 59 4.74 12.22 18.72
CA SER A 59 4.88 11.88 20.14
C SER A 59 3.62 12.29 20.96
N ASN A 60 3.25 11.43 21.91
CA ASN A 60 2.07 11.52 22.76
C ASN A 60 0.73 11.44 22.01
N GLN A 61 0.72 10.79 20.84
CA GLN A 61 -0.49 10.61 20.04
C GLN A 61 -0.86 9.13 19.95
N SER A 62 -2.14 8.88 19.63
CA SER A 62 -2.71 7.53 19.64
C SER A 62 -2.00 6.48 18.76
N ARG A 63 -1.14 6.90 17.83
CA ARG A 63 -0.39 6.02 16.93
C ARG A 63 1.11 6.27 16.93
N GLU A 64 1.66 6.83 18.01
CA GLU A 64 3.10 7.10 18.11
C GLU A 64 3.97 5.85 17.89
N ASP A 65 3.52 4.70 18.38
CA ASP A 65 4.24 3.42 18.26
C ASP A 65 3.97 2.67 16.95
N HIS A 66 3.23 3.26 16.01
CA HIS A 66 2.93 2.58 14.76
C HIS A 66 4.16 2.51 13.84
N SER A 67 4.36 1.34 13.24
CA SER A 67 5.35 1.16 12.19
C SER A 67 4.86 1.77 10.88
N VAL A 68 5.42 2.93 10.48
CA VAL A 68 5.00 3.68 9.29
C VAL A 68 6.12 3.83 8.27
N VAL A 69 5.81 3.90 6.97
CA VAL A 69 6.75 4.39 5.92
C VAL A 69 6.30 5.78 5.51
N ILE A 70 7.23 6.74 5.48
CA ILE A 70 6.94 8.15 5.23
C ILE A 70 7.36 8.51 3.81
N PHE A 71 6.45 9.16 3.08
CA PHE A 71 6.74 9.74 1.78
C PHE A 71 6.73 11.27 1.91
N ASP A 72 7.84 11.88 1.52
CA ASP A 72 8.07 13.32 1.63
C ASP A 72 8.47 13.90 0.26
N PRO A 73 7.53 14.46 -0.52
CA PRO A 73 7.81 15.03 -1.84
C PRO A 73 8.71 16.27 -1.78
N GLU A 74 8.78 16.96 -0.63
CA GLU A 74 9.67 18.13 -0.48
C GLU A 74 11.15 17.71 -0.34
N LYS A 75 11.41 16.46 0.06
CA LYS A 75 12.77 15.94 0.29
C LYS A 75 13.24 14.95 -0.76
N LYS A 76 12.31 14.27 -1.44
CA LYS A 76 12.60 13.16 -2.35
C LYS A 76 11.76 13.29 -3.61
N LYS A 77 12.42 13.63 -4.72
CA LYS A 77 11.78 13.80 -6.05
C LYS A 77 11.03 12.56 -6.54
N GLU A 78 11.49 11.37 -6.11
CA GLU A 78 10.81 10.09 -6.37
C GLU A 78 9.38 10.03 -5.78
N HIS A 79 9.01 10.94 -4.87
CA HIS A 79 7.69 11.02 -4.28
C HIS A 79 6.80 12.14 -4.84
N ASP A 80 7.22 12.86 -5.89
CA ASP A 80 6.51 14.06 -6.41
C ASP A 80 5.05 13.81 -6.82
N PHE A 81 4.65 12.55 -7.04
CA PHE A 81 3.26 12.19 -7.28
C PHE A 81 2.37 12.30 -6.04
N PHE A 82 2.93 12.35 -4.84
CA PHE A 82 2.22 12.76 -3.64
C PHE A 82 2.19 14.28 -3.55
N LYS A 83 0.99 14.86 -3.41
CA LYS A 83 0.80 16.33 -3.33
C LYS A 83 1.34 16.96 -2.04
N LYS A 84 1.58 16.16 -1.01
CA LYS A 84 2.07 16.58 0.31
C LYS A 84 2.67 15.38 1.04
N ARG A 85 3.45 15.66 2.08
CA ARG A 85 3.97 14.62 2.98
C ARG A 85 2.85 13.72 3.47
N CYS A 86 3.06 12.42 3.34
CA CYS A 86 2.12 11.38 3.72
C CYS A 86 2.85 10.17 4.28
N LEU A 87 2.10 9.17 4.71
CA LEU A 87 2.65 7.90 5.18
C LEU A 87 1.71 6.75 4.89
N VAL A 88 2.25 5.53 4.88
CA VAL A 88 1.48 4.29 5.01
C VAL A 88 1.72 3.70 6.39
N ASP A 89 0.65 3.21 7.02
CA ASP A 89 0.68 2.58 8.33
C ASP A 89 0.73 1.06 8.19
N CYS A 90 1.89 0.48 8.50
CA CYS A 90 2.15 -0.95 8.39
C CYS A 90 1.81 -1.73 9.68
N THR A 91 1.35 -1.06 10.75
CA THR A 91 0.83 -1.73 11.96
C THR A 91 -0.52 -2.37 11.72
N ASN A 92 -1.28 -1.85 10.76
CA ASN A 92 -2.57 -2.39 10.36
C ASN A 92 -2.42 -3.42 9.21
N LYS A 93 -3.45 -4.24 9.02
CA LYS A 93 -3.49 -5.15 7.87
C LYS A 93 -3.60 -4.35 6.58
N THR A 94 -3.13 -4.93 5.47
CA THR A 94 -3.46 -4.44 4.13
C THR A 94 -4.96 -4.53 3.89
N PHE A 95 -5.47 -3.67 3.02
CA PHE A 95 -6.81 -3.83 2.47
C PHE A 95 -6.77 -4.94 1.42
N GLU A 96 -7.79 -5.77 1.44
CA GLU A 96 -7.99 -6.86 0.48
C GLU A 96 -9.26 -6.54 -0.31
N THR A 97 -9.19 -6.62 -1.63
CA THR A 97 -10.35 -6.42 -2.50
C THR A 97 -10.34 -7.39 -3.66
N SER A 98 -11.48 -8.03 -3.93
CA SER A 98 -11.70 -8.84 -5.13
C SER A 98 -12.11 -8.00 -6.34
N LEU A 99 -12.26 -6.69 -6.18
CA LEU A 99 -12.57 -5.80 -7.30
C LEU A 99 -11.36 -5.72 -8.23
N SER A 100 -11.60 -5.89 -9.53
CA SER A 100 -10.57 -5.73 -10.56
C SER A 100 -10.10 -4.28 -10.60
N LEU A 101 -8.90 -4.01 -10.09
CA LEU A 101 -8.32 -2.67 -10.10
C LEU A 101 -8.17 -2.12 -11.53
N ASN A 102 -7.90 -2.98 -12.51
CA ASN A 102 -7.79 -2.56 -13.91
C ASN A 102 -9.15 -2.17 -14.49
N LYS A 103 -10.22 -2.86 -14.11
CA LYS A 103 -11.58 -2.45 -14.47
C LYS A 103 -11.93 -1.10 -13.83
N LEU A 104 -11.61 -0.93 -12.55
CA LEU A 104 -11.81 0.35 -11.87
C LEU A 104 -10.99 1.49 -12.52
N LEU A 105 -9.81 1.19 -13.06
CA LEU A 105 -8.97 2.15 -13.78
C LEU A 105 -9.59 2.55 -15.12
N ALA A 106 -10.11 1.57 -15.86
CA ALA A 106 -10.81 1.76 -17.12
C ALA A 106 -12.11 2.54 -16.95
N ASP A 107 -12.86 2.26 -15.89
CA ASP A 107 -14.11 2.94 -15.52
C ASP A 107 -13.87 4.29 -14.82
N GLU A 108 -12.61 4.74 -14.74
CA GLU A 108 -12.18 6.00 -14.11
C GLU A 108 -12.56 6.18 -12.63
N GLN A 109 -12.86 5.08 -11.95
CA GLN A 109 -13.09 5.04 -10.50
C GLN A 109 -11.79 5.10 -9.71
N ILE A 110 -10.67 4.70 -10.32
CA ILE A 110 -9.34 4.96 -9.80
C ILE A 110 -8.49 5.78 -10.78
N GLU A 111 -7.58 6.57 -10.23
CA GLU A 111 -6.66 7.43 -10.96
C GLU A 111 -5.21 7.08 -10.59
N TYR A 112 -4.39 6.77 -11.61
CA TYR A 112 -2.96 6.53 -11.43
C TYR A 112 -2.21 7.82 -11.11
N MET A 113 -1.37 7.79 -10.08
CA MET A 113 -0.59 8.95 -9.64
C MET A 113 0.92 8.79 -9.92
N GLY A 114 1.45 7.58 -9.73
CA GLY A 114 2.88 7.32 -9.86
C GLY A 114 3.23 5.89 -9.47
N ASN A 115 4.52 5.59 -9.36
CA ASN A 115 5.02 4.27 -8.97
C ASN A 115 6.14 4.47 -7.94
N LEU A 116 6.07 3.71 -6.84
CA LEU A 116 7.08 3.78 -5.78
C LEU A 116 8.38 3.10 -6.22
N PRO A 117 9.54 3.67 -5.87
CA PRO A 117 10.82 3.03 -6.10
C PRO A 117 10.94 1.74 -5.28
N ASN A 118 11.74 0.78 -5.79
CA ASN A 118 11.91 -0.54 -5.17
C ASN A 118 12.39 -0.48 -3.71
N ASN A 119 13.13 0.57 -3.33
CA ASN A 119 13.58 0.74 -1.96
C ASN A 119 12.43 1.01 -0.99
N ASP A 120 11.45 1.81 -1.38
CA ASP A 120 10.28 2.08 -0.55
C ASP A 120 9.39 0.84 -0.46
N LEU A 121 9.20 0.12 -1.57
CA LEU A 121 8.45 -1.15 -1.57
C LEU A 121 9.11 -2.19 -0.67
N ARG A 122 10.44 -2.27 -0.67
CA ARG A 122 11.21 -3.12 0.25
C ARG A 122 10.97 -2.69 1.70
N GLU A 123 11.00 -1.40 2.00
CA GLU A 123 10.77 -0.89 3.36
C GLU A 123 9.35 -1.21 3.86
N ILE A 124 8.33 -1.00 3.01
CA ILE A 124 6.94 -1.36 3.30
C ILE A 124 6.86 -2.86 3.62
N PHE A 125 7.41 -3.70 2.75
CA PHE A 125 7.36 -5.15 2.95
C PHE A 125 8.06 -5.59 4.25
N LEU A 126 9.24 -5.05 4.55
CA LEU A 126 9.98 -5.34 5.79
C LEU A 126 9.18 -4.99 7.06
N LYS A 127 8.38 -3.93 7.00
CA LYS A 127 7.51 -3.51 8.10
C LYS A 127 6.27 -4.40 8.18
N LEU A 128 5.65 -4.72 7.05
CA LEU A 128 4.51 -5.64 6.98
C LEU A 128 4.89 -7.06 7.43
N SER A 129 6.09 -7.56 7.09
CA SER A 129 6.52 -8.91 7.46
C SER A 129 6.71 -9.09 8.97
N LYS A 130 6.91 -7.99 9.71
CA LYS A 130 6.98 -7.96 11.18
C LYS A 130 5.59 -7.85 11.83
N ASN A 131 4.56 -7.49 11.06
CA ASN A 131 3.21 -7.32 11.57
C ASN A 131 2.55 -8.69 11.82
N LYS A 132 2.35 -9.01 13.10
CA LYS A 132 1.75 -10.29 13.52
C LYS A 132 0.28 -10.47 13.12
N LYS A 133 -0.41 -9.40 12.73
CA LYS A 133 -1.82 -9.40 12.31
C LYS A 133 -2.00 -9.82 10.85
N ILE A 134 -0.96 -9.74 10.02
CA ILE A 134 -1.03 -10.13 8.61
C ILE A 134 -0.80 -11.64 8.51
N VAL A 135 -1.70 -12.33 7.81
CA VAL A 135 -1.60 -13.77 7.64
C VAL A 135 -0.43 -14.10 6.71
N ARG A 136 0.20 -15.25 6.97
CA ARG A 136 1.38 -15.74 6.24
C ARG A 136 1.17 -15.73 4.72
N LYS A 137 0.00 -16.20 4.27
CA LYS A 137 -0.30 -16.31 2.83
C LYS A 137 -0.27 -14.96 2.13
N THR A 138 -0.89 -13.93 2.71
CA THR A 138 -0.85 -12.54 2.22
C THR A 138 0.58 -12.02 2.09
N LEU A 139 1.44 -12.29 3.09
CA LEU A 139 2.85 -11.89 3.01
C LEU A 139 3.61 -12.62 1.90
N ILE A 140 3.35 -13.91 1.68
CA ILE A 140 3.95 -14.66 0.58
C ILE A 140 3.49 -14.11 -0.77
N ASP A 141 2.20 -13.80 -0.91
CA ASP A 141 1.63 -13.27 -2.15
C ASP A 141 2.26 -11.92 -2.49
N ILE A 142 2.25 -10.98 -1.54
CA ILE A 142 2.89 -9.67 -1.70
C ILE A 142 4.38 -9.85 -2.05
N ARG A 143 5.11 -10.73 -1.35
CA ARG A 143 6.53 -10.98 -1.62
C ARG A 143 6.77 -11.42 -3.05
N ASN A 144 5.98 -12.37 -3.53
CA ASN A 144 6.13 -12.93 -4.86
C ASN A 144 5.82 -11.89 -5.94
N CYS A 145 4.76 -11.10 -5.75
CA CYS A 145 4.41 -9.99 -6.63
C CYS A 145 5.50 -8.90 -6.67
N LEU A 146 6.03 -8.50 -5.51
CA LEU A 146 7.11 -7.51 -5.46
C LEU A 146 8.40 -8.05 -6.11
N ASN A 147 8.73 -9.33 -5.90
CA ASN A 147 9.86 -9.97 -6.58
C ASN A 147 9.66 -9.98 -8.12
N SER A 148 8.44 -10.19 -8.62
CA SER A 148 8.19 -10.24 -10.07
C SER A 148 8.37 -8.89 -10.78
N VAL A 149 8.36 -7.78 -10.03
CA VAL A 149 8.65 -6.43 -10.54
C VAL A 149 10.05 -5.93 -10.14
N GLY A 150 10.94 -6.82 -9.71
CA GLY A 150 12.35 -6.50 -9.46
C GLY A 150 12.68 -6.02 -8.05
N VAL A 151 11.75 -6.11 -7.09
CA VAL A 151 12.04 -5.82 -5.68
C VAL A 151 12.66 -7.05 -5.02
N TYR A 152 13.96 -7.24 -5.23
CA TYR A 152 14.69 -8.38 -4.68
C TYR A 152 15.21 -8.17 -3.26
N GLY A 153 15.66 -9.25 -2.62
CA GLY A 153 16.26 -9.23 -1.27
C GLY A 153 15.23 -9.17 -0.14
N LEU A 154 13.96 -9.51 -0.42
CA LEU A 154 12.90 -9.54 0.59
C LEU A 154 13.08 -10.77 1.51
N PRO A 155 12.91 -10.60 2.84
CA PRO A 155 13.10 -11.69 3.79
C PRO A 155 12.17 -12.85 3.47
N GLU A 156 12.62 -14.06 3.79
CA GLU A 156 11.74 -15.21 3.77
C GLU A 156 10.66 -15.09 4.84
N ILE A 157 9.46 -15.53 4.50
CA ILE A 157 8.39 -15.64 5.48
C ILE A 157 8.58 -16.98 6.19
N ALA A 158 9.30 -16.95 7.32
CA ALA A 158 9.54 -18.13 8.15
C ALA A 158 8.22 -18.74 8.65
N SER A 159 8.14 -20.07 8.67
CA SER A 159 7.02 -20.75 9.32
C SER A 159 7.05 -20.38 10.81
N ARG A 160 5.92 -19.96 11.36
CA ARG A 160 5.81 -19.95 12.83
C ARG A 160 5.87 -21.42 13.23
N SER A 161 7.01 -21.87 13.76
CA SER A 161 7.04 -23.10 14.53
C SER A 161 5.97 -22.96 15.59
N LYS A 162 5.04 -23.92 15.66
CA LYS A 162 4.12 -24.04 16.79
C LYS A 162 5.01 -24.09 18.03
N LEU A 163 5.10 -22.99 18.77
CA LEU A 163 5.50 -23.08 20.17
C LEU A 163 4.34 -23.81 20.81
N GLY A 164 4.63 -25.03 21.28
CA GLY A 164 3.71 -25.92 21.96
C GLY A 164 3.22 -25.35 23.28
#